data_AF-A0A3C1N4P8-F1
#
_entry.id   AF-A0A3C1N4P8-F1
#
_cell.length_a   1.000
_cell.length_b   1.000
_cell.length_c   1.000
_cell.angle_alpha   90.00
_cell.angle_beta   90.00
_cell.angle_gamma   90.00
#
_symmetry.space_group_name_H-M   'P 1'
#
loop_
_entity.id
_entity.type
_entity.pdbx_description
1 polymer ?
#
loop_
_entity_poly.entity_id
_entity_poly.type
_entity_poly.pdbx_seq_one_letter_code
_entity_poly.pdbx_strand_id
1 'polypeptide(L)'
;MLGVGLFLETTGALSPGAMRQAYADEAKMRKIWAVVTDFCVKNKGQIKLFWNDADRQRVAMMSEGVVVGQLWESPPITLMRNGDPVQYRAPLEGPLVWVDGMSLSARAENLEAAYSFIDYCFELEPAGKSIDGGSEGQLWGGHG
;
A
#
# COMPACT_ATOMS: atom_id res chain seq x y z
N MET A 1 9.73 -4.16 -1.36
CA MET A 1 10.88 -4.25 -0.43
C MET A 1 11.25 -2.93 0.25
N LEU A 2 10.63 -1.78 -0.10
CA LEU A 2 10.94 -0.49 0.56
C LEU A 2 10.72 -0.52 2.08
N GLY A 3 9.62 -1.10 2.56
CA GLY A 3 9.34 -1.22 4.00
C GLY A 3 10.47 -1.93 4.76
N VAL A 4 11.07 -2.97 4.17
CA VAL A 4 12.26 -3.63 4.74
C VAL A 4 13.45 -2.66 4.80
N GLY A 5 13.68 -1.87 3.76
CA GLY A 5 14.74 -0.86 3.76
C GLY A 5 14.59 0.16 4.88
N LEU A 6 13.36 0.64 5.11
CA LEU A 6 13.05 1.58 6.21
C LEU A 6 13.26 0.91 7.59
N PHE A 7 12.82 -0.34 7.76
CA PHE A 7 13.11 -1.12 8.96
C PHE A 7 14.63 -1.28 9.21
N LEU A 8 15.42 -1.50 8.14
CA LEU A 8 16.88 -1.60 8.25
C LEU A 8 17.53 -0.26 8.63
N GLU A 9 16.96 0.89 8.23
CA GLU A 9 17.40 2.19 8.76
C GLU A 9 17.10 2.32 10.26
N THR A 10 15.87 1.97 10.67
CA THR A 10 15.43 2.07 12.07
C THR A 10 16.23 1.17 13.01
N THR A 11 16.67 -0.01 12.54
CA THR A 11 17.49 -0.94 13.31
C THR A 11 18.99 -0.65 13.24
N GLY A 12 19.42 0.32 12.43
CA GLY A 12 20.83 0.68 12.24
C GLY A 12 21.62 -0.24 11.31
N ALA A 13 20.96 -1.19 10.63
CA ALA A 13 21.59 -2.02 9.60
C ALA A 13 21.86 -1.23 8.29
N LEU A 14 21.10 -0.15 8.07
CA LEU A 14 21.39 0.90 7.10
C LEU A 14 21.57 2.24 7.82
N SER A 15 22.40 3.12 7.27
CA SER A 15 22.53 4.48 7.78
C SER A 15 21.22 5.26 7.61
N PRO A 16 20.83 6.15 8.54
CA PRO A 16 19.63 6.98 8.39
C PRO A 16 19.57 7.71 7.04
N GLY A 17 18.44 7.60 6.35
CA GLY A 17 18.21 8.20 5.04
C GLY A 17 18.89 7.46 3.86
N ALA A 18 19.45 6.27 4.07
CA ALA A 18 20.03 5.46 3.00
C ALA A 18 19.02 5.19 1.87
N MET A 19 17.79 4.79 2.19
CA MET A 19 16.74 4.51 1.21
C MET A 19 16.39 5.75 0.38
N ARG A 20 16.41 6.94 0.98
CA ARG A 20 16.25 8.19 0.24
C ARG A 20 17.45 8.45 -0.69
N GLN A 21 18.66 8.25 -0.18
CA GLN A 21 19.90 8.44 -0.96
C GLN A 21 20.04 7.43 -2.10
N ALA A 22 19.40 6.26 -2.01
CA ALA A 22 19.38 5.26 -3.06
C ALA A 22 18.80 5.80 -4.38
N TYR A 23 17.97 6.85 -4.35
CA TYR A 23 17.39 7.45 -5.54
C TYR A 23 18.22 8.60 -6.13
N ALA A 24 19.38 8.93 -5.55
CA ALA A 24 20.22 10.01 -6.06
C ALA A 24 20.97 9.62 -7.35
N ASP A 25 21.42 8.37 -7.45
CA ASP A 25 22.11 7.82 -8.63
C ASP A 25 22.10 6.29 -8.62
N GLU A 26 22.32 5.68 -9.78
CA GLU A 26 22.29 4.23 -9.96
C GLU A 26 23.33 3.49 -9.10
N ALA A 27 24.53 4.06 -8.94
CA ALA A 27 25.61 3.40 -8.20
C ALA A 27 25.26 3.27 -6.71
N LYS A 28 24.66 4.31 -6.11
CA LYS A 28 24.11 4.26 -4.76
C LYS A 28 22.91 3.34 -4.68
N MET A 29 22.01 3.40 -5.66
CA MET A 29 20.83 2.53 -5.72
C MET A 29 21.23 1.07 -5.59
N ARG A 30 22.16 0.61 -6.45
CA ARG A 30 22.63 -0.78 -6.45
C ARG A 30 23.23 -1.20 -5.12
N LYS A 31 24.09 -0.36 -4.52
CA LYS A 31 24.74 -0.66 -3.24
C LYS A 31 23.73 -0.78 -2.09
N ILE A 32 22.80 0.16 -1.98
CA ILE A 32 21.85 0.21 -0.87
C ILE A 32 20.78 -0.88 -1.04
N TRP A 33 20.21 -1.04 -2.24
CA TRP A 33 19.23 -2.09 -2.51
C TRP A 33 19.81 -3.50 -2.47
N ALA A 34 21.12 -3.69 -2.68
CA ALA A 34 21.77 -4.99 -2.47
C ALA A 34 21.62 -5.45 -1.03
N VAL A 35 21.86 -4.57 -0.04
CA VAL A 35 21.68 -4.90 1.39
C VAL A 35 20.24 -5.30 1.71
N VAL A 36 19.27 -4.55 1.19
CA VAL A 36 17.84 -4.87 1.36
C VAL A 36 17.49 -6.21 0.71
N THR A 37 18.00 -6.45 -0.50
CA THR A 37 17.75 -7.67 -1.25
C THR A 37 18.34 -8.89 -0.54
N ASP A 38 19.57 -8.78 -0.05
CA ASP A 38 20.23 -9.86 0.70
C ASP A 38 19.45 -10.20 1.97
N PHE A 39 18.93 -9.20 2.69
CA PHE A 39 18.04 -9.42 3.82
C PHE A 39 16.77 -10.17 3.41
N CYS A 40 16.09 -9.72 2.35
CA CYS A 40 14.88 -10.39 1.86
C CYS A 40 15.15 -11.84 1.42
N VAL A 41 16.25 -12.09 0.71
CA VAL A 41 16.63 -13.43 0.24
C VAL A 41 16.95 -14.35 1.42
N LYS A 42 17.70 -13.86 2.41
CA LYS A 42 18.03 -14.60 3.64
C LYS A 42 16.76 -14.99 4.42
N ASN A 43 15.77 -14.11 4.47
CA ASN A 43 14.54 -14.31 5.24
C ASN A 43 13.35 -14.83 4.42
N LYS A 44 13.53 -15.17 3.13
CA LYS A 44 12.42 -15.54 2.22
C LYS A 44 11.55 -16.69 2.71
N GLY A 45 12.09 -17.58 3.55
CA GLY A 45 11.32 -18.67 4.18
C GLY A 45 10.22 -18.20 5.14
N GLN A 46 10.23 -16.93 5.55
CA GLN A 46 9.17 -16.31 6.36
C GLN A 46 7.98 -15.85 5.52
N ILE A 47 8.11 -15.77 4.19
CA ILE A 47 7.04 -15.31 3.32
C ILE A 47 6.07 -16.46 3.05
N LYS A 48 4.86 -16.36 3.60
CA LYS A 48 3.80 -17.33 3.35
C LYS A 48 3.12 -17.14 1.99
N LEU A 49 2.90 -15.89 1.59
CA LEU A 49 2.23 -15.54 0.34
C LEU A 49 2.59 -14.13 -0.11
N PHE A 50 2.41 -13.89 -1.40
CA PHE A 50 2.32 -12.56 -1.99
C PHE A 50 0.86 -12.32 -2.36
N TRP A 51 0.32 -11.17 -1.96
CA TRP A 51 -1.05 -10.78 -2.26
C TRP A 51 -1.08 -9.80 -3.43
N ASN A 52 -2.22 -9.74 -4.13
CA ASN A 52 -2.43 -8.89 -5.30
C ASN A 52 -3.82 -8.22 -5.31
N ASP A 53 -4.67 -8.49 -4.32
CA ASP A 53 -5.99 -7.89 -4.16
C ASP A 53 -6.41 -7.87 -2.67
N ALA A 54 -7.51 -7.18 -2.37
CA ALA A 54 -8.03 -6.98 -1.02
C ALA A 54 -8.55 -8.28 -0.36
N ASP A 55 -9.22 -9.14 -1.12
CA ASP A 55 -9.80 -10.39 -0.61
C ASP A 55 -8.71 -11.38 -0.20
N ARG A 56 -7.62 -11.42 -0.96
CA ARG A 56 -6.44 -12.20 -0.63
C ARG A 56 -5.84 -11.77 0.70
N GLN A 57 -5.82 -10.48 1.01
CA GLN A 57 -5.37 -9.97 2.31
C GLN A 57 -6.27 -10.47 3.45
N ARG A 58 -7.59 -10.42 3.26
CA ARG A 58 -8.56 -10.88 4.27
C ARG A 58 -8.41 -12.37 4.56
N VAL A 59 -8.41 -13.21 3.52
CA VAL A 59 -8.27 -14.67 3.64
C VAL A 59 -6.93 -15.04 4.29
N ALA A 60 -5.85 -14.35 3.89
CA ALA A 60 -4.52 -14.56 4.46
C ALA A 60 -4.49 -14.39 5.99
N MET A 61 -5.05 -13.28 6.48
CA MET A 61 -5.06 -12.92 7.90
C MET A 61 -6.01 -13.80 8.72
N MET A 62 -7.17 -14.16 8.16
CA MET A 62 -8.23 -14.86 8.91
C MET A 62 -8.11 -16.38 8.89
N SER A 63 -7.61 -16.97 7.79
CA SER A 63 -7.74 -18.41 7.56
C SER A 63 -6.43 -19.11 7.20
N GLU A 64 -5.42 -18.36 6.76
CA GLU A 64 -4.16 -18.95 6.32
C GLU A 64 -3.02 -18.71 7.29
N GLY A 65 -3.28 -18.23 8.51
CA GLY A 65 -2.27 -18.10 9.55
C GLY A 65 -1.14 -17.12 9.21
N VAL A 66 -1.41 -16.09 8.39
CA VAL A 66 -0.55 -14.92 8.31
C VAL A 66 -0.74 -14.09 9.57
N VAL A 67 0.35 -13.83 10.29
CA VAL A 67 0.33 -13.11 11.57
C VAL A 67 0.73 -11.64 11.45
N VAL A 68 1.44 -11.28 10.37
CA VAL A 68 1.86 -9.92 10.06
C VAL A 68 1.98 -9.76 8.55
N GLY A 69 1.59 -8.60 8.03
CA GLY A 69 1.69 -8.30 6.61
C GLY A 69 1.79 -6.81 6.34
N GLN A 70 2.52 -6.44 5.30
CA GLN A 70 2.43 -5.11 4.69
C GLN A 70 1.25 -5.13 3.71
N LEU A 71 0.16 -4.49 4.09
CA LEU A 71 -1.15 -4.56 3.43
C LEU A 71 -1.62 -3.17 3.02
N TRP A 72 -2.67 -3.11 2.20
CA TRP A 72 -3.49 -1.90 2.12
C TRP A 72 -4.26 -1.74 3.44
N GLU A 73 -4.61 -0.51 3.79
CA GLU A 73 -5.25 -0.19 5.07
C GLU A 73 -6.72 -0.66 5.14
N SER A 74 -7.46 -0.54 4.03
CA SER A 74 -8.90 -0.81 4.00
C SER A 74 -9.29 -2.23 4.44
N PRO A 75 -8.65 -3.32 3.97
CA PRO A 75 -9.02 -4.69 4.38
C PRO A 75 -8.81 -4.99 5.88
N PRO A 76 -7.64 -4.77 6.50
CA PRO A 76 -7.44 -5.03 7.92
C PRO A 76 -8.22 -4.06 8.83
N ILE A 77 -8.47 -2.81 8.41
CA ILE A 77 -9.33 -1.88 9.18
C ILE A 77 -10.78 -2.39 9.21
N THR A 78 -11.29 -2.89 8.09
CA THR A 78 -12.64 -3.49 8.03
C THR A 78 -12.76 -4.67 9.01
N LEU A 79 -11.78 -5.59 8.99
CA LEU A 79 -11.74 -6.74 9.92
C LEU A 79 -11.70 -6.27 11.38
N MET A 80 -10.82 -5.31 11.69
CA MET A 80 -10.70 -4.73 13.04
C MET A 80 -12.03 -4.13 13.52
N ARG A 81 -12.77 -3.42 12.65
CA ARG A 81 -14.07 -2.81 12.98
C ARG A 81 -15.18 -3.83 13.16
N ASN A 82 -15.10 -4.97 12.49
CA ASN A 82 -16.02 -6.09 12.65
C ASN A 82 -15.75 -6.91 13.93
N GLY A 83 -14.71 -6.57 14.70
CA GLY A 83 -14.33 -7.28 15.91
C GLY A 83 -13.47 -8.53 15.66
N ASP A 84 -12.98 -8.73 14.44
CA ASP A 84 -12.02 -9.79 14.14
C ASP A 84 -10.69 -9.54 14.88
N PRO A 85 -9.90 -10.59 15.17
CA PRO A 85 -8.63 -10.48 15.91
C PRO A 85 -7.49 -9.92 15.04
N VAL A 86 -7.74 -8.82 14.34
CA VAL A 86 -6.81 -8.11 13.46
C VAL A 86 -6.61 -6.69 13.98
N GLN A 87 -5.38 -6.20 13.91
CA GLN A 87 -5.04 -4.82 14.25
C GLN A 87 -4.26 -4.19 13.10
N TYR A 88 -4.57 -2.93 12.79
CA TYR A 88 -3.84 -2.11 11.83
C TYR A 88 -3.10 -0.99 12.54
N ARG A 89 -1.79 -0.83 12.30
CA ARG A 89 -0.96 0.22 12.90
C ARG A 89 0.11 0.67 11.93
N ALA A 90 0.47 1.94 11.99
CA ALA A 90 1.69 2.44 11.37
C ALA A 90 2.91 1.89 12.11
N PRO A 91 3.96 1.44 11.40
CA PRO A 91 5.19 0.98 12.04
C PRO A 91 6.07 2.17 12.48
N LEU A 92 7.12 1.89 13.27
CA LEU A 92 7.98 2.93 13.85
C LEU A 92 8.72 3.74 12.78
N GLU A 93 9.14 3.08 11.72
CA GLU A 93 9.78 3.66 10.54
C GLU A 93 8.85 4.53 9.67
N GLY A 94 7.55 4.55 10.00
CA GLY A 94 6.52 5.32 9.32
C GLY A 94 5.71 4.50 8.31
N PRO A 95 4.46 4.89 8.04
CA PRO A 95 3.63 4.23 7.05
C PRO A 95 4.11 4.56 5.62
N LEU A 96 3.87 3.63 4.70
CA LEU A 96 3.94 3.94 3.28
C LEU A 96 2.60 4.54 2.85
N VAL A 97 2.67 5.70 2.19
CA VAL A 97 1.51 6.39 1.63
C VAL A 97 1.65 6.49 0.12
N TRP A 98 0.53 6.44 -0.59
CA TRP A 98 0.46 6.65 -2.02
C TRP A 98 -0.64 7.65 -2.35
N VAL A 99 -0.55 8.22 -3.55
CA VAL A 99 -1.56 9.11 -4.11
C VAL A 99 -1.96 8.53 -5.45
N ASP A 100 -3.22 8.15 -5.57
CA ASP A 100 -3.79 7.70 -6.83
C ASP A 100 -4.22 8.91 -7.66
N GLY A 101 -4.02 8.83 -8.97
CA GLY A 101 -4.38 9.87 -9.92
C GLY A 101 -5.02 9.28 -11.17
N MET A 102 -5.82 10.10 -11.85
CA MET A 102 -6.43 9.72 -13.13
C MET A 102 -5.46 10.00 -14.28
N SER A 103 -5.41 9.10 -15.25
CA SER A 103 -4.65 9.29 -16.49
C SER A 103 -5.51 8.89 -17.69
N LEU A 104 -5.33 9.61 -18.81
CA LEU A 104 -6.00 9.31 -20.07
C LEU A 104 -5.01 8.68 -21.04
N SER A 105 -5.45 7.61 -21.69
CA SER A 105 -4.71 7.01 -22.81
C SER A 105 -4.56 8.04 -23.93
N ALA A 106 -3.40 8.06 -24.59
CA ALA A 106 -3.19 8.89 -25.79
C ALA A 106 -4.13 8.53 -26.96
N ARG A 107 -4.82 7.38 -26.88
CA ARG A 107 -5.84 6.93 -27.84
C ARG A 107 -7.26 6.99 -27.29
N ALA A 108 -7.49 7.71 -26.18
CA ALA A 108 -8.82 7.85 -25.62
C ALA A 108 -9.75 8.52 -26.64
N GLU A 109 -10.92 7.93 -26.83
CA GLU A 109 -12.01 8.49 -27.61
C GLU A 109 -13.00 9.18 -26.67
N ASN A 110 -13.86 10.05 -27.22
CA ASN A 110 -14.85 10.80 -26.44
C ASN A 110 -14.23 11.62 -25.30
N LEU A 111 -13.19 12.40 -25.63
CA LEU A 111 -12.43 13.19 -24.67
C LEU A 111 -13.32 14.17 -23.88
N GLU A 112 -14.32 14.77 -24.51
CA GLU A 112 -15.27 15.66 -23.85
C GLU A 112 -15.97 14.97 -22.66
N ALA A 113 -16.51 13.77 -22.86
CA ALA A 113 -17.13 13.02 -21.79
C ALA A 113 -16.12 12.54 -20.74
N ALA A 114 -14.90 12.16 -21.17
CA ALA A 114 -13.84 11.75 -20.26
C ALA A 114 -13.41 12.90 -19.33
N TYR A 115 -13.23 14.11 -19.87
CA TYR A 115 -12.94 15.31 -19.07
C TYR A 115 -14.12 15.70 -18.18
N SER A 116 -15.35 15.66 -18.71
CA SER A 116 -16.55 15.92 -17.91
C SER A 116 -16.66 14.96 -16.70
N PHE A 117 -16.29 13.69 -16.89
CA PHE A 117 -16.26 12.71 -15.82
C PHE A 117 -15.14 12.97 -14.81
N ILE A 118 -13.93 13.32 -15.28
CA ILE A 118 -12.82 13.70 -14.40
C ILE A 118 -13.22 14.91 -13.55
N ASP A 119 -13.78 15.95 -14.15
CA ASP A 119 -14.22 17.15 -13.45
C ASP A 119 -15.27 16.80 -12.39
N TYR A 120 -16.27 15.98 -12.75
CA TYR A 120 -17.28 15.48 -11.82
C TYR A 120 -16.65 14.73 -10.63
N CYS A 121 -15.67 13.85 -10.85
CA CYS A 121 -14.99 13.13 -9.77
C CYS A 121 -14.29 14.05 -8.76
N PHE A 122 -13.93 15.28 -9.15
CA PHE A 122 -13.28 16.26 -8.30
C PHE A 122 -14.22 17.34 -7.74
N GLU A 123 -15.51 17.30 -8.05
CA GLU A 123 -16.49 18.15 -7.36
C GLU A 123 -16.63 17.73 -5.88
N LEU A 124 -16.90 18.71 -5.00
CA LEU A 124 -16.88 18.50 -3.55
C LEU A 124 -17.79 17.36 -3.08
N GLU A 125 -19.03 17.32 -3.57
CA GLU A 125 -20.02 16.32 -3.15
C GLU A 125 -19.68 14.89 -3.61
N PRO A 126 -19.44 14.61 -4.91
CA PRO A 126 -19.07 13.26 -5.34
C PRO A 126 -17.72 12.81 -4.80
N ALA A 127 -16.71 13.68 -4.72
CA ALA A 127 -15.42 13.36 -4.10
C ALA A 127 -15.61 12.98 -2.63
N GLY A 128 -16.38 13.77 -1.86
CA GLY A 128 -16.70 13.47 -0.47
C GLY A 128 -17.43 12.14 -0.29
N LYS A 129 -18.40 11.82 -1.16
CA LYS A 129 -19.10 10.53 -1.11
C LYS A 129 -18.18 9.34 -1.40
N SER A 130 -17.21 9.52 -2.29
CA SER A 130 -16.26 8.45 -2.67
C SER A 130 -15.38 7.98 -1.52
N ILE A 131 -15.00 8.89 -0.60
CA ILE A 131 -14.17 8.56 0.56
C ILE A 131 -14.97 7.92 1.71
N ASP A 132 -16.30 8.02 1.66
CA ASP A 132 -17.23 7.44 2.64
C ASP A 132 -17.63 5.98 2.32
N GLY A 133 -16.92 5.31 1.40
CA GLY A 133 -17.13 3.89 1.09
C GLY A 133 -18.03 3.61 -0.13
N GLY A 134 -18.38 4.65 -0.90
CA GLY A 134 -18.77 4.54 -2.31
C GLY A 134 -20.03 3.75 -2.70
N SER A 135 -20.70 3.01 -1.81
CA SER A 135 -22.00 2.36 -2.10
C SER A 135 -22.67 1.77 -0.85
N GLU A 136 -24.01 1.71 -0.86
CA GLU A 136 -24.76 0.81 0.04
C GLU A 136 -24.31 -0.63 -0.21
N GLY A 137 -23.65 -1.24 0.78
CA GLY A 137 -23.17 -2.63 0.69
C GLY A 137 -21.65 -2.77 0.66
N GLN A 138 -20.97 -2.30 1.71
CA GLN A 138 -19.86 -2.96 2.42
C GLN A 138 -18.84 -3.86 1.64
N LEU A 139 -18.46 -3.53 0.42
CA LEU A 139 -17.44 -4.29 -0.33
C LEU A 139 -16.10 -3.55 -0.45
N TRP A 140 -16.08 -2.22 -0.38
CA TRP A 140 -14.88 -1.40 -0.52
C TRP A 140 -14.89 -0.21 0.43
N GLY A 141 -13.77 0.03 1.13
CA GLY A 141 -13.51 1.30 1.81
C GLY A 141 -14.33 1.63 3.06
N GLY A 142 -14.88 0.63 3.77
CA GLY A 142 -15.48 0.88 5.09
C GLY A 142 -14.47 1.58 6.00
N HIS A 143 -14.84 2.75 6.55
CA HIS A 143 -13.91 3.85 6.83
C HIS A 143 -12.56 3.46 7.48
N GLY A 144 -11.53 4.28 7.21
CA GLY A 144 -10.35 4.44 8.08
C GLY A 144 -10.74 5.04 9.42
#